data_AF-A0AAW0GYY0-F1
#
_entry.id   AF-A0AAW0GYY0-F1
#
_cell.length_a   1.000
_cell.length_b   1.000
_cell.length_c   1.000
_cell.angle_alpha   90.00
_cell.angle_beta   90.00
_cell.angle_gamma   90.00
#
_symmetry.space_group_name_H-M   'P 1'
#
loop_
_entity.id
_entity.type
_entity.pdbx_description
1 polymer ?
#
loop_
_entity_poly.entity_id
_entity_poly.type
_entity_poly.pdbx_seq_one_letter_code
_entity_poly.pdbx_strand_id
1 'polypeptide(L)'
;MSDYHWFEGIAFPALGYEKEILEEIGDKFVVRDEDTVILTYPKSGTNWLIEIVCLIQTKGNPKWIQSVPVWERSPWVETPIGYQMLVNQEGPRLISSHLPFHLFPKSFFSSKAKMIYVIRNPRDVLVSGYFFFHKTNLIKNPESLMNYFEWFLKGNE
;
A
#
# COMPACT_ATOMS: atom_id res chain seq x y z
N MET A 1 16.34 -9.26 15.27
CA MET A 1 15.05 -9.65 14.65
C MET A 1 15.24 -9.60 13.14
N SER A 2 14.54 -10.45 12.38
CA SER A 2 14.54 -10.37 10.92
C SER A 2 13.97 -9.03 10.47
N ASP A 3 14.59 -8.36 9.50
CA ASP A 3 14.10 -7.08 8.94
C ASP A 3 12.79 -7.26 8.15
N TYR A 4 12.42 -8.52 7.86
CA TYR A 4 11.23 -8.90 7.10
C TYR A 4 10.41 -10.00 7.77
N HIS A 5 9.10 -9.98 7.54
CA HIS A 5 8.20 -11.10 7.71
C HIS A 5 7.87 -11.70 6.34
N TRP A 6 7.85 -13.04 6.26
CA TRP A 6 7.46 -13.75 5.05
C TRP A 6 6.04 -14.27 5.21
N PHE A 7 5.18 -13.96 4.25
CA PHE A 7 3.80 -14.43 4.20
C PHE A 7 3.46 -14.89 2.79
N GLU A 8 3.10 -16.17 2.64
CA GLU A 8 2.76 -16.78 1.34
C GLU A 8 3.82 -16.52 0.24
N GLY A 9 5.10 -16.52 0.61
CA GLY A 9 6.22 -16.31 -0.31
C GLY A 9 6.51 -14.85 -0.65
N ILE A 10 5.87 -13.88 0.01
CA ILE A 10 6.10 -12.44 -0.16
C ILE A 10 6.76 -11.87 1.09
N ALA A 11 7.76 -11.00 0.89
CA ALA A 11 8.43 -10.28 1.96
C ALA A 11 7.65 -9.00 2.33
N PHE A 12 7.43 -8.79 3.62
CA PHE A 12 6.86 -7.58 4.19
C PHE A 12 7.85 -6.99 5.21
N PRO A 13 7.99 -5.65 5.29
CA PRO A 13 8.78 -5.01 6.34
C PRO A 13 8.34 -5.49 7.73
N ALA A 14 9.29 -5.87 8.60
CA ALA A 14 8.94 -6.28 9.96
C ALA A 14 8.34 -5.13 10.78
N LEU A 15 8.70 -3.89 10.43
CA LEU A 15 8.10 -2.70 11.01
C LEU A 15 6.85 -2.29 10.22
N GLY A 16 5.69 -2.33 10.89
CA GLY A 16 4.42 -1.81 10.35
C GLY A 16 3.50 -2.85 9.71
N TYR A 17 3.89 -4.13 9.73
CA TYR A 17 3.08 -5.26 9.24
C TYR A 17 3.02 -6.36 10.30
N GLU A 18 1.85 -6.98 10.43
CA GLU A 18 1.62 -8.10 11.35
C GLU A 18 1.06 -9.27 10.53
N LYS A 19 1.55 -10.48 10.79
CA LYS A 19 1.14 -11.68 10.04
C LYS A 19 -0.36 -11.94 10.20
N GLU A 20 -0.87 -11.71 11.40
CA GLU A 20 -2.28 -11.87 11.75
C GLU A 20 -3.15 -10.96 10.89
N ILE A 21 -2.74 -9.70 10.70
CA ILE A 21 -3.45 -8.76 9.82
C ILE A 21 -3.44 -9.26 8.37
N LEU A 22 -2.31 -9.75 7.86
CA LEU A 22 -2.22 -10.31 6.51
C LEU A 22 -3.14 -11.53 6.30
N GLU A 23 -3.27 -12.38 7.32
CA GLU A 23 -4.22 -13.52 7.32
C GLU A 23 -5.67 -13.04 7.32
N GLU A 24 -6.00 -11.99 8.09
CA GLU A 24 -7.37 -11.47 8.19
C GLU A 24 -7.83 -10.75 6.91
N ILE A 25 -6.95 -10.08 6.19
CA ILE A 25 -7.32 -9.31 4.99
C ILE A 25 -7.98 -10.19 3.94
N GLY A 26 -7.42 -11.37 3.69
CA GLY A 26 -7.92 -12.26 2.63
C GLY A 26 -9.35 -12.71 2.86
N ASP A 27 -9.67 -13.11 4.10
CA ASP A 27 -10.93 -13.80 4.42
C ASP A 27 -11.92 -12.97 5.25
N LYS A 28 -11.46 -12.01 6.05
CA LYS A 28 -12.31 -11.25 7.00
C LYS A 28 -12.54 -9.82 6.57
N PHE A 29 -11.62 -9.18 5.84
CA PHE A 29 -11.83 -7.81 5.40
C PHE A 29 -12.96 -7.74 4.36
N VAL A 30 -14.01 -6.99 4.68
CA VAL A 30 -15.17 -6.80 3.80
C VAL A 30 -15.00 -5.51 3.01
N VAL A 31 -14.82 -5.65 1.70
CA VAL A 31 -14.92 -4.55 0.73
C VAL A 31 -16.38 -4.23 0.46
N ARG A 32 -16.72 -2.94 0.45
CA ARG A 32 -18.07 -2.40 0.22
C ARG A 32 -18.20 -1.93 -1.22
N ASP A 33 -19.42 -1.93 -1.76
CA ASP A 33 -19.69 -1.51 -3.14
C ASP A 33 -19.29 -0.06 -3.41
N GLU A 34 -19.30 0.81 -2.40
CA GLU A 34 -18.95 2.23 -2.50
C GLU A 34 -17.45 2.51 -2.36
N ASP A 35 -16.63 1.49 -2.05
CA ASP A 35 -15.20 1.69 -1.85
C ASP A 35 -14.47 2.04 -3.15
N THR A 36 -13.43 2.83 -3.02
CA THR A 36 -12.43 3.07 -4.06
C THR A 36 -11.07 2.62 -3.58
N VAL A 37 -10.42 1.74 -4.35
CA VAL A 37 -9.11 1.18 -4.04
C VAL A 37 -8.06 1.77 -4.97
N ILE A 38 -6.96 2.25 -4.41
CA ILE A 38 -5.72 2.58 -5.11
C ILE A 38 -4.76 1.39 -4.93
N LEU A 39 -4.49 0.68 -6.02
CA LEU A 39 -3.59 -0.47 -6.01
C LEU A 39 -2.34 -0.16 -6.82
N THR A 40 -1.17 -0.32 -6.21
CA THR A 40 0.11 0.00 -6.86
C THR A 40 1.19 -0.94 -6.40
N TYR A 41 2.17 -1.23 -7.25
CA TYR A 41 3.45 -1.72 -6.73
C TYR A 41 4.14 -0.58 -5.93
N PRO A 42 4.83 -0.86 -4.80
CA PRO A 42 5.52 0.19 -4.04
C PRO A 42 6.33 1.11 -4.95
N LYS A 43 6.33 2.42 -4.64
CA LYS A 43 7.08 3.47 -5.39
C LYS A 43 6.57 3.76 -6.81
N SER A 44 5.41 3.24 -7.19
CA SER A 44 4.77 3.53 -8.49
C SER A 44 3.96 4.84 -8.53
N GLY A 45 4.01 5.67 -7.47
CA GLY A 45 3.33 6.97 -7.43
C GLY A 45 2.03 7.00 -6.64
N THR A 46 1.86 6.09 -5.67
CA THR A 46 0.67 5.95 -4.81
C THR A 46 0.22 7.28 -4.20
N ASN A 47 1.13 7.99 -3.51
CA ASN A 47 0.81 9.27 -2.88
C ASN A 47 0.32 10.31 -3.89
N TRP A 48 0.88 10.35 -5.10
CA TRP A 48 0.45 11.29 -6.11
C TRP A 48 -0.99 11.02 -6.55
N LEU A 49 -1.34 9.75 -6.76
CA LEU A 49 -2.71 9.37 -7.07
C LEU A 49 -3.67 9.63 -5.91
N ILE A 50 -3.28 9.35 -4.66
CA ILE A 50 -4.08 9.67 -3.47
C ILE A 50 -4.43 11.17 -3.46
N GLU A 51 -3.45 12.06 -3.67
CA GLU A 51 -3.71 13.51 -3.70
C GLU A 51 -4.69 13.91 -4.81
N ILE A 52 -4.53 13.36 -6.01
CA ILE A 52 -5.44 13.64 -7.13
C ILE A 52 -6.87 13.20 -6.77
N VAL A 53 -7.05 12.00 -6.24
CA VAL A 53 -8.38 11.47 -5.87
C VAL A 53 -8.99 12.29 -4.74
N CYS A 54 -8.22 12.64 -3.71
CA CYS A 54 -8.70 13.49 -2.62
C CYS A 54 -9.17 14.86 -3.13
N LEU A 55 -8.42 15.49 -4.04
CA LEU A 55 -8.81 16.78 -4.63
C LEU A 55 -10.06 16.65 -5.52
N ILE A 56 -10.23 15.54 -6.24
CA ILE A 56 -11.46 15.29 -6.99
C ILE A 56 -12.66 15.20 -6.02
N GLN A 57 -12.52 14.45 -4.92
CA GLN A 57 -13.57 14.28 -3.91
C GLN A 57 -13.98 15.61 -3.25
N THR A 58 -13.00 16.51 -3.01
CA THR A 58 -13.25 17.83 -2.40
C THR A 58 -13.53 18.93 -3.42
N LYS A 59 -13.73 18.58 -4.70
CA LYS A 59 -13.96 19.54 -5.80
C LYS A 59 -12.87 20.62 -5.89
N GLY A 60 -11.63 20.22 -5.66
CA GLY A 60 -10.43 21.06 -5.72
C GLY A 60 -10.11 21.84 -4.44
N ASN A 61 -10.88 21.68 -3.36
CA ASN A 61 -10.58 22.35 -2.09
C ASN A 61 -9.41 21.66 -1.37
N PRO A 62 -8.27 22.35 -1.14
CA PRO A 62 -7.06 21.73 -0.61
C PRO A 62 -7.03 21.63 0.92
N LYS A 63 -7.99 22.22 1.66
CA LYS A 63 -7.95 22.29 3.13
C LYS A 63 -7.71 20.92 3.77
N TRP A 64 -8.45 19.91 3.31
CA TRP A 64 -8.36 18.55 3.85
C TRP A 64 -6.99 17.89 3.61
N ILE A 65 -6.44 17.99 2.40
CA ILE A 65 -5.14 17.39 2.07
C ILE A 65 -3.96 18.10 2.74
N GLN A 66 -4.13 19.37 3.10
CA GLN A 66 -3.15 20.17 3.83
C GLN A 66 -3.23 19.96 5.35
N SER A 67 -4.37 19.49 5.88
CA SER A 67 -4.57 19.30 7.32
C SER A 67 -4.49 17.86 7.78
N VAL A 68 -4.74 16.88 6.89
CA VAL A 68 -4.78 15.46 7.24
C VAL A 68 -3.67 14.70 6.50
N PRO A 69 -2.85 13.90 7.21
CA PRO A 69 -1.80 13.11 6.60
C PRO A 69 -2.31 12.15 5.52
N VAL A 70 -1.47 11.87 4.52
CA VAL A 70 -1.85 11.04 3.36
C VAL A 70 -2.29 9.62 3.75
N TRP A 71 -1.63 9.02 4.74
CA TRP A 71 -1.96 7.67 5.24
C TRP A 71 -3.27 7.63 6.03
N GLU A 72 -3.77 8.76 6.53
CA GLU A 72 -5.08 8.81 7.18
C GLU A 72 -6.20 9.03 6.16
N ARG A 73 -5.91 9.76 5.07
CA ARG A 73 -6.87 10.00 3.98
C ARG A 73 -7.07 8.78 3.08
N SER A 74 -6.01 7.99 2.89
CA SER A 74 -6.08 6.69 2.23
C SER A 74 -5.22 5.66 2.97
N PRO A 75 -5.81 4.96 3.96
CA PRO A 75 -5.07 3.98 4.74
C PRO A 75 -4.66 2.75 3.91
N TRP A 76 -3.47 2.21 4.21
CA TRP A 76 -3.02 0.94 3.67
C TRP A 76 -3.69 -0.21 4.43
N VAL A 77 -4.55 -0.96 3.73
CA VAL A 77 -5.35 -2.04 4.35
C VAL A 77 -4.49 -3.13 4.99
N GLU A 78 -3.28 -3.32 4.47
CA GLU A 78 -2.33 -4.32 4.95
C GLU A 78 -1.50 -3.94 6.18
N THR A 79 -1.71 -2.75 6.73
CA THR A 79 -1.07 -2.33 7.98
C THR A 79 -2.05 -2.45 9.15
N PRO A 80 -1.61 -2.78 10.38
CA PRO A 80 -2.51 -2.86 11.54
C PRO A 80 -3.30 -1.57 11.76
N ILE A 81 -2.65 -0.42 11.62
CA ILE A 81 -3.28 0.89 11.77
C ILE A 81 -4.33 1.10 10.66
N GLY A 82 -3.96 0.88 9.40
CA GLY A 82 -4.86 1.11 8.28
C GLY A 82 -6.06 0.16 8.28
N TYR A 83 -5.86 -1.12 8.63
CA TYR A 83 -6.94 -2.08 8.81
C TYR A 83 -7.96 -1.58 9.85
N GLN A 84 -7.49 -1.19 11.04
CA GLN A 84 -8.36 -0.70 12.11
C GLN A 84 -9.10 0.59 11.73
N MET A 85 -8.43 1.51 11.03
CA MET A 85 -9.08 2.73 10.52
C MET A 85 -10.22 2.39 9.54
N LEU A 86 -9.97 1.48 8.60
CA LEU A 86 -10.93 1.13 7.55
C LEU A 86 -12.13 0.32 8.06
N VAL A 87 -11.94 -0.51 9.09
CA VAL A 87 -13.03 -1.25 9.76
C VAL A 87 -13.99 -0.28 10.45
N ASN A 88 -13.45 0.73 11.13
CA ASN A 88 -14.23 1.70 11.91
C ASN A 88 -14.76 2.90 11.08
N GLN A 89 -14.31 3.05 9.84
CA GLN A 89 -14.74 4.16 8.98
C GLN A 89 -16.15 3.93 8.42
N GLU A 90 -17.02 4.92 8.60
CA GLU A 90 -18.34 4.98 7.98
C GLU A 90 -18.29 5.60 6.57
N GLY A 91 -19.28 5.26 5.73
CA GLY A 91 -19.40 5.80 4.38
C GLY A 91 -18.39 5.26 3.37
N PRO A 92 -18.27 5.92 2.20
CA PRO A 92 -17.32 5.53 1.14
C PRO A 92 -15.87 5.65 1.61
N ARG A 93 -15.08 4.58 1.41
CA ARG A 93 -13.67 4.55 1.82
C ARG A 93 -12.75 4.71 0.62
N LEU A 94 -11.65 5.44 0.82
CA LEU A 94 -10.52 5.47 -0.10
C LEU A 94 -9.41 4.60 0.47
N ILE A 95 -9.20 3.43 -0.12
CA ILE A 95 -8.28 2.40 0.40
C ILE A 95 -7.02 2.40 -0.45
N SER A 96 -5.85 2.27 0.18
CA SER A 96 -4.59 2.01 -0.53
C SER A 96 -4.12 0.57 -0.27
N SER A 97 -3.44 -0.02 -1.25
CA SER A 97 -2.78 -1.30 -1.06
C SER A 97 -1.61 -1.51 -2.03
N HIS A 98 -0.67 -2.36 -1.59
CA HIS A 98 0.44 -2.92 -2.34
C HIS A 98 0.34 -4.44 -2.49
N LEU A 99 -0.72 -5.06 -1.98
CA LEU A 99 -0.85 -6.51 -1.97
C LEU A 99 -0.94 -7.08 -3.40
N PRO A 100 -0.24 -8.20 -3.68
CA PRO A 100 -0.44 -8.93 -4.92
C PRO A 100 -1.84 -9.54 -4.94
N PHE A 101 -2.32 -9.85 -6.15
CA PHE A 101 -3.66 -10.37 -6.40
C PHE A 101 -4.09 -11.51 -5.47
N HIS A 102 -3.21 -12.47 -5.19
CA HIS A 102 -3.53 -13.66 -4.41
C HIS A 102 -3.64 -13.40 -2.89
N LEU A 103 -3.18 -12.24 -2.41
CA LEU A 103 -3.33 -11.81 -1.01
C LEU A 103 -4.41 -10.74 -0.83
N PHE A 104 -5.01 -10.27 -1.94
CA PHE A 104 -6.00 -9.21 -1.90
C PHE A 104 -7.33 -9.71 -1.29
N PRO A 105 -8.13 -8.86 -0.59
CA PRO A 105 -9.40 -9.28 0.00
C PRO A 105 -10.31 -10.01 -0.98
N LYS A 106 -10.71 -11.24 -0.65
CA LYS A 106 -11.57 -12.06 -1.53
C LYS A 106 -12.92 -11.40 -1.79
N SER A 107 -13.44 -10.66 -0.80
CA SER A 107 -14.70 -9.93 -0.88
C SER A 107 -14.74 -8.88 -2.00
N PHE A 108 -13.56 -8.35 -2.42
CA PHE A 108 -13.47 -7.42 -3.55
C PHE A 108 -14.03 -8.03 -4.84
N PHE A 109 -13.72 -9.29 -5.12
CA PHE A 109 -14.09 -9.93 -6.39
C PHE A 109 -15.59 -10.21 -6.54
N SER A 110 -16.34 -10.08 -5.44
CA SER A 110 -17.79 -10.16 -5.42
C SER A 110 -18.49 -8.81 -5.25
N SER A 111 -17.74 -7.71 -5.06
CA SER A 111 -18.31 -6.37 -4.84
C SER A 111 -18.31 -5.55 -6.13
N LYS A 112 -18.92 -4.35 -6.06
CA LYS A 112 -18.89 -3.33 -7.11
C LYS A 112 -17.87 -2.22 -6.85
N ALA A 113 -16.98 -2.43 -5.88
CA ALA A 113 -15.93 -1.47 -5.54
C ALA A 113 -15.09 -1.13 -6.78
N LYS A 114 -14.61 0.11 -6.83
CA LYS A 114 -13.78 0.57 -7.95
C LYS A 114 -12.32 0.42 -7.58
N MET A 115 -11.49 0.02 -8.55
CA MET A 115 -10.04 -0.04 -8.38
C MET A 115 -9.35 0.82 -9.44
N ILE A 116 -8.38 1.61 -8.98
CA ILE A 116 -7.44 2.36 -9.82
C ILE A 116 -6.07 1.70 -9.65
N TYR A 117 -5.64 0.96 -10.66
CA TYR A 117 -4.33 0.32 -10.68
C TYR A 117 -3.31 1.20 -11.41
N VAL A 118 -2.19 1.53 -10.76
CA VAL A 118 -1.11 2.32 -11.39
C VAL A 118 0.15 1.48 -11.55
N ILE A 119 0.64 1.46 -12.78
CA ILE A 119 1.94 0.91 -13.14
C ILE A 119 2.93 2.03 -13.44
N ARG A 120 4.19 1.79 -13.10
CA ARG A 120 5.32 2.66 -13.44
C ARG A 120 6.42 1.80 -14.05
N ASN A 121 7.25 2.40 -14.91
CA ASN A 121 8.42 1.72 -15.47
C ASN A 121 9.26 1.13 -14.32
N PRO A 122 9.50 -0.20 -14.31
CA PRO A 122 10.16 -0.86 -13.18
C PRO A 122 11.58 -0.35 -12.93
N ARG A 123 12.24 0.20 -13.96
CA ARG A 123 13.56 0.84 -13.82
C ARG A 123 13.49 2.10 -12.94
N ASP A 124 12.42 2.89 -13.09
CA ASP A 124 12.21 4.09 -12.28
C ASP A 124 11.74 3.74 -10.87
N VAL A 125 10.94 2.68 -10.75
CA VAL A 125 10.52 2.13 -9.45
C VAL A 125 11.74 1.70 -8.65
N LEU A 126 12.65 0.94 -9.25
CA LEU A 126 13.90 0.47 -8.64
C LEU A 126 14.73 1.64 -8.11
N VAL A 127 15.01 2.64 -8.96
CA VAL A 127 15.77 3.82 -8.53
C VAL A 127 15.05 4.56 -7.40
N SER A 128 13.73 4.72 -7.49
CA SER A 128 12.93 5.37 -6.44
C SER A 128 12.92 4.59 -5.12
N GLY A 129 12.91 3.25 -5.17
CA GLY A 129 12.95 2.38 -4.00
C GLY A 129 14.30 2.45 -3.32
N TYR A 130 15.38 2.30 -4.09
CA TYR A 130 16.76 2.38 -3.60
C TYR A 130 17.01 3.61 -2.72
N PHE A 131 16.66 4.81 -3.22
CA PHE A 131 16.88 6.06 -2.49
C PHE A 131 15.92 6.24 -1.32
N PHE A 132 14.69 5.73 -1.42
CA PHE A 132 13.71 5.84 -0.34
C PHE A 132 14.12 4.96 0.83
N PHE A 133 14.38 3.67 0.58
CA PHE A 133 14.70 2.73 1.64
C PHE A 133 15.99 3.11 2.37
N HIS A 134 17.01 3.58 1.65
CA HIS A 134 18.24 4.15 2.22
C HIS A 134 18.03 5.28 3.25
N LYS A 135 16.90 5.99 3.18
CA LYS A 135 16.57 7.11 4.07
C LYS A 135 15.55 6.72 5.14
N THR A 136 15.17 5.46 5.22
CA THR A 136 14.20 4.94 6.19
C THR A 136 14.80 3.79 6.97
N ASN A 137 14.18 3.43 8.09
CA ASN A 137 14.56 2.23 8.86
C ASN A 137 13.51 1.11 8.69
N LEU A 138 12.80 1.10 7.56
CA LEU A 138 11.73 0.12 7.29
C LEU A 138 12.29 -1.25 6.91
N ILE A 139 13.41 -1.26 6.18
CA ILE A 139 14.10 -2.47 5.74
C ILE A 139 15.60 -2.31 5.95
N LYS A 140 16.35 -3.40 5.85
CA LYS A 140 17.81 -3.33 5.84
C LYS A 140 18.28 -2.50 4.65
N ASN A 141 19.10 -1.49 4.93
CA ASN A 141 19.71 -0.70 3.85
C ASN A 141 20.60 -1.60 2.98
N PRO A 142 20.38 -1.63 1.65
CA PRO A 142 21.23 -2.39 0.76
C PRO A 142 22.63 -1.75 0.73
N GLU A 143 23.68 -2.58 0.76
CA GLU A 143 25.06 -2.07 0.84
C GLU A 143 25.48 -1.29 -0.42
N SER A 144 24.80 -1.53 -1.54
CA SER A 144 25.05 -0.86 -2.82
C SER A 144 23.81 -0.88 -3.71
N LEU A 145 23.78 -0.03 -4.74
CA LEU A 145 22.74 -0.07 -5.79
C LEU A 145 22.70 -1.42 -6.50
N MET A 146 23.86 -2.07 -6.71
CA MET A 146 23.91 -3.37 -7.36
C MET A 146 23.24 -4.46 -6.49
N ASN A 147 23.48 -4.44 -5.19
CA ASN A 147 22.82 -5.37 -4.26
C ASN A 147 21.30 -5.15 -4.27
N TYR A 148 20.84 -3.90 -4.24
CA TYR A 148 19.41 -3.60 -4.33
C TYR A 148 18.81 -4.02 -5.68
N PHE A 149 19.55 -3.83 -6.78
CA PHE A 149 19.13 -4.27 -8.11
C PHE A 149 18.90 -5.78 -8.17
N GLU A 150 19.78 -6.58 -7.56
CA GLU A 150 19.57 -8.02 -7.46
C GLU A 150 18.36 -8.41 -6.60
N TRP A 151 18.12 -7.69 -5.50
CA TRP A 151 16.95 -7.91 -4.65
C TRP A 151 15.65 -7.61 -5.39
N PHE A 152 15.60 -6.46 -6.09
CA PHE A 152 14.48 -6.05 -6.95
C PHE A 152 14.14 -7.14 -7.97
N LEU A 153 15.14 -7.66 -8.70
CA LEU A 153 14.90 -8.70 -9.71
C LEU A 153 14.43 -10.03 -9.13
N LYS A 154 14.82 -10.34 -7.89
CA LYS A 154 14.39 -11.56 -7.17
C LYS A 154 13.02 -11.39 -6.49
N GLY A 155 12.48 -10.17 -6.42
CA GLY A 155 11.27 -9.86 -5.66
C GLY A 155 11.48 -9.90 -4.13
N ASN A 156 12.71 -9.69 -3.67
CA ASN A 156 13.10 -9.76 -2.26
C ASN A 156 13.29 -8.35 -1.64
N GLU A 157 12.54 -7.36 -2.10
CA GLU A 157 12.67 -5.97 -1.67
C GLU A 157 11.60 -5.51 -0.68
#